data_AF-A0AAU6WI03-F1
#
_entry.id   AF-A0AAU6WI03-F1
#
_cell.length_a   1.000
_cell.length_b   1.000
_cell.length_c   1.000
_cell.angle_alpha   90.00
_cell.angle_beta   90.00
_cell.angle_gamma   90.00
#
_symmetry.space_group_name_H-M   'P 1'
#
loop_
_entity.id
_entity.type
_entity.pdbx_description
1 polymer ?
#
loop_
_entity_poly.entity_id
_entity_poly.type
_entity_poly.pdbx_seq_one_letter_code
_entity_poly.pdbx_strand_id
1 'polypeptide(L)'
;MYSNGKNTAHSGEGRLVGNIINFVIFFVMFAAGVYTLGYWELHNAWVPTLVAFALMFLAFAIPMHLMGRADKAEDLIAASAAEQK
;
A
#
# COMPACT_ATOMS: atom_id res chain seq x y z
N MET A 1 -14.23 3.61 -14.73
CA MET A 1 -14.64 2.60 -13.74
C MET A 1 -15.73 3.29 -12.92
N TYR A 2 -16.98 2.86 -13.02
CA TYR A 2 -18.09 3.50 -12.31
C TYR A 2 -18.21 2.86 -10.93
N SER A 3 -18.35 3.66 -9.89
CA SER A 3 -18.70 3.21 -8.54
C SER A 3 -19.91 4.03 -8.11
N ASN A 4 -21.00 3.36 -7.77
CA ASN A 4 -22.24 3.99 -7.33
C ASN A 4 -22.83 5.01 -8.35
N GLY A 5 -22.88 4.66 -9.64
CA GLY A 5 -23.47 5.50 -10.68
C GLY A 5 -22.70 6.78 -11.06
N LYS A 6 -21.62 7.13 -10.36
CA LYS A 6 -20.73 8.25 -10.71
C LYS A 6 -19.47 7.75 -11.42
N ASN A 7 -19.06 8.47 -12.46
CA ASN A 7 -17.73 8.28 -13.06
C ASN A 7 -16.70 8.68 -12.01
N THR A 8 -15.94 7.72 -11.46
CA THR A 8 -14.85 8.03 -10.55
C THR A 8 -13.82 8.79 -11.38
N ALA A 9 -13.73 10.11 -11.23
CA ALA A 9 -12.88 10.92 -12.09
C ALA A 9 -11.40 10.60 -11.86
N HIS A 10 -11.06 10.15 -10.63
CA HIS A 10 -9.71 9.75 -10.27
C HIS A 10 -9.65 8.59 -9.28
N SER A 11 -8.54 7.85 -9.39
CA SER A 11 -8.20 6.73 -8.53
C SER A 11 -8.18 7.15 -7.06
N GLY A 12 -9.18 6.71 -6.29
CA GLY A 12 -9.26 6.96 -4.84
C GLY A 12 -10.17 8.12 -4.41
N GLU A 13 -11.00 8.68 -5.29
CA GLU A 13 -12.06 9.62 -4.89
C GLU A 13 -12.94 8.99 -3.80
N GLY A 14 -13.04 9.64 -2.63
CA GLY A 14 -13.77 9.13 -1.45
C GLY A 14 -12.98 8.26 -0.46
N ARG A 15 -11.71 7.94 -0.72
CA ARG A 15 -10.88 7.05 0.14
C ARG A 15 -9.69 7.77 0.81
N LEU A 16 -9.91 9.01 1.27
CA LEU A 16 -8.86 9.86 1.82
C LEU A 16 -8.10 9.21 2.99
N VAL A 17 -8.83 8.68 3.98
CA VAL A 17 -8.22 8.05 5.17
C VAL A 17 -7.38 6.85 4.79
N GLY A 18 -7.90 5.98 3.93
CA GLY A 18 -7.14 4.83 3.41
C GLY A 18 -5.88 5.27 2.64
N ASN A 19 -5.97 6.31 1.81
CA ASN A 19 -4.82 6.84 1.10
C ASN A 19 -3.76 7.43 2.06
N ILE A 20 -4.16 8.12 3.13
CA ILE A 20 -3.25 8.66 4.14
C ILE A 20 -2.56 7.52 4.89
N ILE A 21 -3.29 6.49 5.34
CA ILE A 21 -2.71 5.33 6.02
C ILE A 21 -1.67 4.65 5.11
N ASN A 22 -2.04 4.41 3.85
CA ASN A 22 -1.15 3.82 2.86
C ASN A 22 0.10 4.69 2.67
N PHE A 23 -0.06 6.00 2.53
CA PHE A 23 1.04 6.95 2.41
C PHE A 23 1.99 6.85 3.61
N VAL A 24 1.47 6.89 4.84
CA VAL A 24 2.29 6.81 6.06
C VAL A 24 3.07 5.50 6.12
N ILE A 25 2.45 4.37 5.78
CA ILE A 25 3.12 3.06 5.78
C ILE A 25 4.31 3.06 4.80
N PHE A 26 4.10 3.48 3.55
CA PHE A 26 5.17 3.50 2.55
C PHE A 26 6.22 4.58 2.84
N PHE A 27 5.82 5.71 3.41
CA PHE A 27 6.74 6.77 3.80
C PHE A 27 7.67 6.32 4.93
N VAL A 28 7.15 5.61 5.94
CA VAL A 28 7.97 5.04 7.03
C VAL A 28 8.96 4.00 6.48
N MET A 29 8.54 3.12 5.57
CA MET A 29 9.46 2.17 4.93
C MET A 29 10.54 2.87 4.11
N PHE A 30 10.18 3.92 3.37
CA PHE A 30 11.13 4.73 2.62
C PHE A 30 12.15 5.40 3.55
N ALA A 31 11.69 6.05 4.62
CA ALA A 31 12.55 6.70 5.61
C ALA A 31 13.47 5.69 6.31
N ALA A 32 12.95 4.50 6.65
CA ALA A 32 13.75 3.41 7.20
C ALA A 32 14.85 2.95 6.22
N GLY A 33 14.56 2.90 4.92
CA GLY A 33 15.54 2.59 3.89
C GLY A 33 16.65 3.64 3.82
N VAL A 34 16.30 4.92 3.79
CA VAL A 34 17.26 6.04 3.80
C VAL A 34 18.14 5.99 5.06
N TYR A 35 17.53 5.82 6.24
CA TYR A 35 18.24 5.71 7.50
C TYR A 35 19.21 4.52 7.52
N THR A 36 18.76 3.36 7.06
CA THR A 36 19.57 2.14 7.01
C THR A 36 20.79 2.30 6.11
N LEU A 37 20.61 2.87 4.92
CA LEU A 37 21.70 3.09 3.97
C LEU A 37 22.73 4.13 4.48
N GLY A 38 22.35 5.01 5.42
CA GLY A 38 23.27 5.90 6.11
C GLY A 38 24.35 5.18 6.94
N TYR A 39 24.12 3.93 7.33
CA TYR A 39 25.08 3.08 8.04
C TYR A 39 25.83 2.10 7.12
N TRP A 40 25.66 2.25 5.80
CA TRP A 40 26.32 1.38 4.84
C TRP A 40 27.80 1.79 4.72
N GLU A 41 28.67 1.00 5.35
CA GLU A 41 30.12 1.13 5.25
C GLU A 41 30.75 -0.20 4.83
N LEU A 42 31.94 -0.16 4.23
CA LEU A 42 32.59 -1.37 3.70
C LEU A 42 32.83 -2.44 4.78
N HIS A 43 33.08 -2.03 6.02
CA HIS A 43 33.29 -2.93 7.16
C HIS A 43 31.97 -3.50 7.72
N ASN A 44 30.82 -2.89 7.43
CA ASN A 44 29.51 -3.25 7.96
C ASN A 44 28.44 -3.30 6.84
N ALA A 45 28.81 -3.72 5.63
CA ALA A 45 27.92 -3.64 4.47
C ALA A 45 26.75 -4.63 4.54
N TRP A 46 26.93 -5.77 5.23
CA TRP A 46 25.96 -6.86 5.25
C TRP A 46 24.66 -6.51 5.96
N VAL A 47 24.73 -5.90 7.16
CA VAL A 47 23.54 -5.61 7.95
C VAL A 47 22.61 -4.61 7.23
N PRO A 48 23.09 -3.44 6.76
CA PRO A 48 22.26 -2.50 6.02
C PRO A 48 21.71 -3.09 4.72
N THR A 49 22.49 -3.95 4.04
CA THR A 49 22.05 -4.63 2.81
C THR A 49 20.89 -5.60 3.08
N LEU A 50 20.99 -6.45 4.11
CA LEU A 50 19.93 -7.38 4.48
C LEU A 50 18.65 -6.65 4.91
N VAL A 51 18.78 -5.57 5.67
CA VAL A 51 17.65 -4.73 6.07
C VAL A 51 17.01 -4.07 4.85
N ALA A 52 17.80 -3.55 3.91
CA ALA A 52 17.28 -2.99 2.67
C ALA A 52 16.52 -4.02 1.82
N PHE A 53 17.01 -5.26 1.72
CA PHE A 53 16.29 -6.35 1.05
C PHE A 53 14.99 -6.72 1.75
N ALA A 54 14.98 -6.75 3.09
CA ALA A 54 13.77 -6.99 3.85
C ALA A 54 12.74 -5.88 3.63
N LEU A 55 13.17 -4.60 3.64
CA LEU A 55 12.30 -3.45 3.33
C LEU A 55 11.76 -3.52 1.90
N MET A 56 12.59 -3.90 0.92
CA MET A 56 12.15 -4.15 -0.45
C MET A 56 11.05 -5.22 -0.49
N PHE A 57 11.28 -6.37 0.14
CA PHE A 57 10.29 -7.45 0.18
C PHE A 57 8.98 -7.00 0.83
N LEU A 58 9.06 -6.30 1.97
CA LEU A 58 7.89 -5.77 2.68
C LEU A 58 7.12 -4.75 1.84
N ALA A 59 7.80 -3.91 1.07
CA ALA A 59 7.16 -2.95 0.17
C ALA A 59 6.25 -3.63 -0.86
N PHE A 60 6.52 -4.89 -1.22
CA PHE A 60 5.65 -5.70 -2.08
C PHE A 60 4.67 -6.56 -1.29
N ALA A 61 5.11 -7.17 -0.19
CA ALA A 61 4.31 -8.09 0.60
C ALA A 61 3.12 -7.40 1.29
N ILE A 62 3.31 -6.20 1.84
CA ILE A 62 2.27 -5.42 2.51
C ILE A 62 1.09 -5.11 1.57
N PRO A 63 1.29 -4.52 0.38
CA PRO A 63 0.18 -4.29 -0.53
C PRO A 63 -0.47 -5.57 -1.05
N MET A 64 0.29 -6.66 -1.22
CA MET A 64 -0.26 -7.94 -1.68
C MET A 64 -1.12 -8.66 -0.64
N HIS A 65 -0.72 -8.63 0.65
CA HIS A 65 -1.33 -9.48 1.68
C HIS A 65 -2.16 -8.70 2.72
N LEU A 66 -1.82 -7.43 2.97
CA LEU A 66 -2.44 -6.64 4.04
C LEU A 66 -3.36 -5.54 3.51
N MET A 67 -3.08 -4.97 2.33
CA MET A 67 -3.85 -3.86 1.78
C MET A 67 -4.98 -4.35 0.87
N GLY A 68 -6.03 -4.90 1.50
CA GLY A 68 -7.43 -4.79 1.08
C GLY A 68 -7.74 -4.97 -0.40
N ARG A 69 -7.38 -6.13 -0.99
CA ARG A 69 -8.09 -6.64 -2.17
C ARG A 69 -9.48 -7.18 -1.79
N ALA A 70 -9.70 -7.51 -0.52
CA ALA A 70 -10.92 -8.11 0.02
C ALA A 70 -12.08 -7.10 0.20
N ASP A 71 -11.84 -5.92 0.79
CA ASP A 71 -12.90 -4.90 0.99
C ASP A 71 -13.56 -4.48 -0.33
N LYS A 72 -12.79 -4.52 -1.42
CA LYS A 72 -13.31 -4.20 -2.76
C LYS A 72 -14.25 -5.27 -3.32
N ALA A 73 -14.15 -6.53 -2.91
CA ALA A 73 -15.02 -7.58 -3.42
C ALA A 73 -16.41 -7.50 -2.78
N GLU A 74 -16.47 -7.34 -1.46
CA GLU A 74 -17.74 -7.29 -0.71
C GLU A 74 -18.55 -6.03 -1.03
N ASP A 75 -17.91 -4.86 -1.13
CA ASP A 75 -18.59 -3.62 -1.54
C ASP A 75 -19.09 -3.69 -3.00
N LEU A 76 -18.35 -4.33 -3.92
CA LEU A 76 -18.78 -4.52 -5.30
C LEU A 76 -19.92 -5.56 -5.42
N ILE A 77 -19.92 -6.60 -4.57
CA ILE A 77 -20.99 -7.59 -4.50
C ILE A 77 -22.26 -6.95 -3.92
N ALA A 78 -22.14 -6.16 -2.84
CA ALA A 78 -23.25 -5.43 -2.26
C ALA A 78 -23.85 -4.40 -3.23
N ALA A 79 -23.00 -3.68 -3.97
CA ALA A 79 -23.44 -2.71 -4.99
C ALA A 79 -24.13 -3.39 -6.18
N SER A 80 -23.63 -4.53 -6.67
CA SER A 80 -24.26 -5.27 -7.77
C SER A 80 -25.58 -5.93 -7.37
N ALA A 81 -25.72 -6.38 -6.11
CA ALA A 81 -26.98 -6.89 -5.59
C ALA A 81 -28.07 -5.80 -5.43
N ALA A 82 -27.67 -4.55 -5.19
CA ALA A 82 -28.59 -3.42 -5.07
C ALA A 82 -29.12 -2.91 -6.43
N GLU A 83 -28.35 -3.02 -7.51
CA GLU A 83 -28.81 -2.65 -8.87
C GLU A 83 -29.71 -3.69 -9.53
N GLN A 84 -29.74 -4.93 -9.01
CA GLN A 84 -30.56 -6.03 -9.53
C GLN A 84 -32.00 -6.04 -8.97
N LYS A 85 -32.36 -5.10 -8.09
CA LYS A 85 -33.63 -5.05 -7.36
C LYS A 85 -34.44 -3.81 -7.74
#